data_AF-A0A821BKZ4-F1
#
_entry.id   AF-A0A821BKZ4-F1
#
_cell.length_a   1.000
_cell.length_b   1.000
_cell.length_c   1.000
_cell.angle_alpha   90.00
_cell.angle_beta   90.00
_cell.angle_gamma   90.00
#
_symmetry.space_group_name_H-M   'P 1'
#
loop_
_entity.id
_entity.type
_entity.pdbx_description
1 polymer ?
#
loop_
_entity_poly.entity_id
_entity_poly.type
_entity_poly.pdbx_seq_one_letter_code
_entity_poly.pdbx_strand_id
1 'polypeptide(L)'
;GVCICPKTYYISQHSNIIHNGSLTLPMIGAILYDLPSLRYVYCFIFICLALIGLINNIFSIMTFIRERIQYTIWGVYLIFYSLFSLLLMILIMTNVIIAVYYDKYIFRVWACYGYPYLSTV
;
A
#
# COMPACT_ATOMS: atom_id res chain seq x y z
N GLY A 1 -3.89 -2.79 -24.47
CA GLY A 1 -3.54 -1.35 -24.52
C GLY A 1 -2.19 -1.16 -23.87
N VAL A 2 -1.32 -0.33 -24.44
CA VAL A 2 -0.02 -0.02 -23.84
C VAL A 2 -0.26 0.95 -22.68
N CYS A 3 0.06 0.53 -21.45
CA CYS A 3 -0.06 1.40 -20.29
C CYS A 3 1.18 2.30 -20.21
N ILE A 4 1.00 3.59 -20.45
CA ILE A 4 2.08 4.58 -20.40
C ILE A 4 2.03 5.21 -19.01
N CYS A 5 2.97 4.83 -18.14
CA CYS A 5 3.16 5.48 -16.84
C CYS A 5 4.35 6.43 -16.94
N PRO A 6 4.21 7.72 -16.56
CA PRO A 6 5.32 8.67 -16.58
C PRO A 6 6.48 8.15 -15.73
N LYS A 7 7.73 8.42 -16.15
CA LYS A 7 8.86 8.34 -15.21
C LYS A 7 8.57 9.33 -14.09
N THR A 8 8.91 8.97 -12.86
CA THR A 8 8.95 9.87 -11.70
C THR A 8 9.68 11.16 -12.09
N TYR A 9 8.90 12.22 -12.36
CA TYR A 9 9.45 13.56 -12.57
C TYR A 9 9.52 14.21 -11.20
N TYR A 10 10.75 14.37 -10.69
CA TYR A 10 11.01 15.16 -9.50
C TYR A 10 10.45 16.57 -9.75
N ILE A 11 9.50 17.02 -8.92
CA ILE A 11 8.98 18.38 -8.93
C ILE A 11 10.10 19.32 -8.45
N SER A 12 11.03 19.59 -9.37
CA SER A 12 12.10 20.60 -9.28
C SER A 12 12.19 21.40 -10.57
N GLN A 13 11.18 21.34 -11.44
CA GLN A 13 11.03 22.27 -12.53
C GLN A 13 9.60 22.82 -12.54
N HIS A 14 9.53 24.13 -12.31
CA HIS A 14 8.34 24.95 -12.50
C HIS A 14 7.65 24.66 -13.83
N SER A 15 6.53 23.95 -13.80
CA SER A 15 5.49 24.08 -14.83
C SER A 15 4.15 23.53 -14.33
N ASN A 16 3.36 24.41 -13.73
CA ASN A 16 1.90 24.47 -13.87
C ASN A 16 1.12 23.14 -13.74
N ILE A 17 1.36 22.34 -12.71
CA ILE A 17 0.29 21.45 -12.23
C ILE A 17 -0.63 22.35 -11.41
N ILE A 18 -1.70 22.74 -12.08
CA ILE A 18 -2.81 23.57 -11.60
C ILE A 18 -3.21 23.13 -10.18
N HIS A 19 -2.95 24.01 -9.21
CA HIS A 19 -3.38 23.93 -7.81
C HIS A 19 -4.92 24.10 -7.63
N ASN A 20 -5.73 23.80 -8.65
CA ASN A 20 -7.18 23.88 -8.55
C ASN A 20 -7.78 22.49 -8.46
N GLY A 21 -8.14 22.11 -7.23
CA GLY A 21 -8.85 20.88 -6.94
C GLY A 21 -7.97 19.93 -6.16
N SER A 22 -8.25 19.83 -4.86
CA SER A 22 -7.82 18.76 -3.97
C SER A 22 -8.17 17.39 -4.59
N LEU A 23 -7.36 16.90 -5.52
CA LEU A 23 -7.30 15.49 -5.82
C LEU A 23 -6.65 14.87 -4.59
N THR A 24 -7.47 14.24 -3.76
CA THR A 24 -7.03 13.22 -2.82
C THR A 24 -6.34 12.13 -3.63
N LEU A 25 -5.05 12.34 -3.92
CA LEU A 25 -4.27 11.33 -4.61
C LEU A 25 -4.27 10.10 -3.70
N PRO A 26 -4.71 8.93 -4.20
CA PRO A 26 -4.60 7.70 -3.46
C PRO A 26 -3.15 7.50 -3.01
N MET A 27 -2.98 6.86 -1.86
CA MET A 27 -1.74 6.83 -1.07
C MET A 27 -0.46 6.55 -1.89
N ILE A 28 -0.53 5.69 -2.91
CA ILE A 28 0.61 5.38 -3.80
C ILE A 28 0.99 6.56 -4.69
N GLY A 29 0.01 7.29 -5.25
CA GLY A 29 0.24 8.51 -5.99
C GLY A 29 0.94 9.56 -5.12
N ALA A 30 0.42 9.82 -3.92
CA ALA A 30 1.03 10.78 -2.99
C ALA A 30 2.51 10.43 -2.68
N ILE A 31 2.80 9.15 -2.40
CA ILE A 31 4.17 8.68 -2.12
C ILE A 31 5.10 8.81 -3.34
N LEU A 32 4.57 8.67 -4.56
CA LEU A 32 5.33 8.74 -5.81
C LEU A 32 5.71 10.16 -6.22
N TYR A 33 4.86 11.15 -5.92
CA TYR A 33 5.06 12.55 -6.29
C TYR A 33 5.84 13.37 -5.23
N ASP A 34 6.05 12.80 -4.03
CA ASP A 34 6.83 13.42 -2.97
C ASP A 34 8.35 13.37 -3.22
N LEU A 35 9.12 14.16 -2.45
CA LEU A 35 10.58 14.12 -2.48
C LEU A 35 11.11 12.70 -2.19
N PRO A 36 12.22 12.27 -2.83
CA PRO A 36 12.75 10.92 -2.67
C PRO A 36 13.08 10.59 -1.21
N SER A 37 13.57 11.56 -0.43
CA SER A 37 13.82 11.40 1.00
C SER A 37 12.55 11.10 1.80
N LEU A 38 11.44 11.79 1.50
CA LEU A 38 10.13 11.57 2.13
C LEU A 38 9.53 10.22 1.75
N ARG A 39 9.68 9.81 0.48
CA ARG A 39 9.24 8.48 -0.01
C ARG A 39 9.84 7.34 0.82
N TYR A 40 11.14 7.40 1.15
CA TYR A 40 11.77 6.38 2.00
C TYR A 40 11.25 6.39 3.44
N VAL A 41 10.99 7.57 4.02
CA VAL A 41 10.44 7.70 5.38
C VAL A 41 9.02 7.10 5.45
N TYR A 42 8.15 7.42 4.49
CA TYR A 42 6.81 6.82 4.43
C TYR A 42 6.88 5.31 4.26
N CYS A 43 7.72 4.81 3.34
CA CYS A 43 7.90 3.38 3.14
C CYS A 43 8.36 2.69 4.43
N PHE A 44 9.31 3.27 5.16
CA PHE A 44 9.78 2.75 6.43
C PHE A 44 8.65 2.67 7.48
N ILE A 45 7.88 3.74 7.64
CA ILE A 45 6.74 3.77 8.58
C ILE A 45 5.71 2.69 8.22
N PHE A 46 5.34 2.56 6.93
CA PHE A 46 4.37 1.56 6.50
C PHE A 46 4.88 0.13 6.68
N ILE A 47 6.18 -0.12 6.46
CA ILE A 47 6.80 -1.43 6.73
C ILE A 47 6.72 -1.75 8.23
N CYS A 48 7.08 -0.81 9.11
CA CYS A 48 7.00 -1.00 10.55
C CYS A 48 5.56 -1.29 11.00
N LEU A 49 4.59 -0.51 10.53
CA LEU A 49 3.17 -0.72 10.85
C LEU A 49 2.66 -2.08 10.35
N ALA A 50 3.03 -2.48 9.13
CA ALA A 50 2.66 -3.77 8.57
C ALA A 50 3.25 -4.94 9.37
N LEU A 51 4.51 -4.84 9.79
CA LEU A 51 5.16 -5.86 10.64
C LEU A 51 4.46 -6.00 11.99
N ILE A 52 4.17 -4.88 12.66
CA ILE A 52 3.42 -4.88 13.92
C ILE A 52 2.04 -5.52 13.73
N GLY A 53 1.34 -5.14 12.65
CA GLY A 53 0.04 -5.70 12.29
C GLY A 53 0.09 -7.21 12.03
N LEU A 54 1.09 -7.70 11.29
CA LEU A 54 1.29 -9.13 11.02
C LEU A 54 1.50 -9.90 12.33
N ILE A 55 2.41 -9.43 13.17
CA ILE A 55 2.73 -10.08 14.45
C ILE A 55 1.48 -10.15 15.33
N ASN A 56 0.75 -9.04 15.49
CA ASN A 56 -0.45 -8.98 16.33
C ASN A 56 -1.57 -9.92 15.84
N ASN A 57 -1.78 -10.01 14.52
CA ASN A 57 -2.79 -10.90 13.95
C ASN A 57 -2.40 -12.37 14.09
N ILE A 58 -1.12 -12.71 13.89
CA ILE A 58 -0.63 -14.09 14.10
C ILE A 58 -0.83 -14.51 15.55
N PHE A 59 -0.47 -13.65 16.52
CA PHE A 59 -0.71 -13.94 17.94
C PHE A 59 -2.20 -14.08 18.26
N SER A 60 -3.05 -13.23 17.66
CA SER A 60 -4.50 -13.32 17.85
C SER A 60 -5.06 -14.66 17.36
N ILE A 61 -4.68 -15.10 16.15
CA ILE A 61 -5.11 -16.39 15.59
C ILE A 61 -4.61 -17.55 16.46
N MET A 62 -3.34 -17.52 16.89
CA MET A 62 -2.78 -18.52 17.81
C MET A 62 -3.59 -18.62 19.10
N THR A 63 -3.96 -17.47 19.69
CA THR A 63 -4.80 -17.43 20.90
C THR A 63 -6.20 -17.97 20.64
N PHE A 64 -6.84 -17.62 19.51
CA PHE A 64 -8.17 -18.13 19.17
C PHE A 64 -8.20 -19.65 18.97
N ILE A 65 -7.15 -20.21 18.36
CA ILE A 65 -7.00 -21.67 18.19
C ILE A 65 -6.76 -22.34 19.55
N ARG A 66 -5.86 -21.79 20.38
CA ARG A 66 -5.50 -22.35 21.68
C ARG A 66 -6.68 -22.39 22.64
N GLU A 67 -7.44 -21.31 22.72
CA GLU A 67 -8.59 -21.16 23.63
C GLU A 67 -9.87 -21.81 23.08
N ARG A 68 -9.81 -22.48 21.91
CA ARG A 68 -10.97 -23.10 21.24
C ARG A 68 -12.16 -22.12 21.04
N ILE A 69 -11.88 -20.82 20.93
CA ILE A 69 -12.92 -19.78 20.75
C ILE A 69 -13.65 -19.95 19.41
N GLN A 70 -13.06 -20.69 18.47
CA GLN A 70 -13.61 -21.08 17.16
C GLN A 70 -15.01 -21.74 17.20
N TYR A 71 -15.47 -22.28 18.33
CA TYR A 71 -16.81 -22.88 18.44
C TYR A 71 -17.92 -21.86 18.68
N THR A 72 -17.57 -20.60 18.93
CA THR A 72 -18.54 -19.50 19.08
C THR A 72 -18.67 -18.73 17.78
N ILE A 73 -19.89 -18.28 17.46
CA ILE A 73 -20.15 -17.43 16.28
C ILE A 73 -19.23 -16.20 16.29
N TRP A 74 -19.07 -15.55 17.45
CA TRP A 74 -18.16 -14.42 17.65
C TRP A 74 -16.70 -14.78 17.38
N GLY A 75 -16.26 -15.97 17.80
CA GLY A 75 -14.91 -16.46 17.52
C GLY A 75 -14.63 -16.63 16.03
N VAL A 76 -15.59 -17.18 15.29
CA VAL A 76 -15.48 -17.32 13.83
C VAL A 76 -15.36 -15.94 13.17
N TYR A 77 -16.17 -14.95 13.59
CA TYR A 77 -16.04 -13.57 13.10
C TYR A 77 -14.66 -12.96 13.38
N LEU A 78 -14.11 -13.16 14.57
CA LEU A 78 -12.78 -12.66 14.92
C LEU A 78 -11.66 -13.31 14.10
N ILE A 79 -11.79 -14.60 13.79
CA ILE A 79 -10.85 -15.31 12.90
C ILE A 79 -10.91 -14.72 11.49
N PHE A 80 -12.10 -14.54 10.92
CA PHE A 80 -12.24 -13.90 9.61
C PHE A 80 -11.68 -12.48 9.61
N TYR A 81 -11.99 -11.69 10.64
CA TYR A 81 -11.45 -10.34 10.79
C TYR A 81 -9.91 -10.33 10.79
N SER A 82 -9.29 -11.24 11.54
CA SER A 82 -7.83 -11.35 11.59
C SER A 82 -7.24 -11.81 10.25
N LEU A 83 -7.88 -12.74 9.55
CA LEU A 83 -7.47 -13.16 8.19
C LEU A 83 -7.56 -12.01 7.18
N PHE A 84 -8.65 -11.23 7.19
CA PHE A 84 -8.77 -10.04 6.35
C PHE A 84 -7.74 -8.98 6.72
N SER A 85 -7.42 -8.82 8.00
CA SER A 85 -6.35 -7.92 8.44
C SER A 85 -4.98 -8.39 7.94
N LEU A 86 -4.69 -9.70 7.94
CA LEU A 86 -3.45 -10.23 7.35
C LEU A 86 -3.38 -9.95 5.85
N LEU A 87 -4.47 -10.20 5.12
CA LEU A 87 -4.56 -9.92 3.69
C LEU A 87 -4.32 -8.43 3.41
N LEU A 88 -4.91 -7.54 4.21
CA LEU A 88 -4.70 -6.10 4.10
C LEU A 88 -3.23 -5.71 4.30
N MET A 89 -2.55 -6.28 5.30
CA MET A 89 -1.13 -6.00 5.55
C MET A 89 -0.25 -6.46 4.38
N ILE A 90 -0.56 -7.61 3.76
CA ILE A 90 0.14 -8.08 2.56
C ILE A 90 -0.05 -7.08 1.41
N LEU A 91 -1.28 -6.62 1.17
CA LEU A 91 -1.57 -5.64 0.12
C LEU A 91 -0.82 -4.31 0.36
N ILE A 92 -0.78 -3.82 1.60
CA ILE A 92 0.00 -2.63 1.97
C ILE A 92 1.48 -2.84 1.65
N MET A 93 2.05 -4.00 2.02
CA MET A 93 3.45 -4.31 1.72
C MET A 93 3.73 -4.37 0.21
N THR A 94 2.84 -4.98 -0.57
CA THR A 94 2.95 -4.99 -2.04
C THR A 94 2.97 -3.57 -2.60
N ASN A 95 2.14 -2.68 -2.05
CA ASN A 95 2.08 -1.28 -2.46
C ASN A 95 3.34 -0.50 -2.10
N VAL A 96 3.91 -0.75 -0.93
CA VAL A 96 5.20 -0.16 -0.54
C VAL A 96 6.31 -0.65 -1.48
N ILE A 97 6.35 -1.93 -1.83
CA ILE A 97 7.35 -2.48 -2.76
C ILE A 97 7.22 -1.84 -4.14
N ILE A 98 6.00 -1.74 -4.67
CA ILE A 98 5.72 -1.05 -5.94
C ILE A 98 6.18 0.40 -5.84
N ALA A 99 5.86 1.08 -4.73
CA ALA A 99 6.28 2.45 -4.51
C ALA A 99 7.80 2.58 -4.43
N VAL A 100 8.56 1.68 -3.80
CA VAL A 100 10.04 1.74 -3.74
C VAL A 100 10.69 1.44 -5.08
N TYR A 101 10.18 0.45 -5.82
CA TYR A 101 10.78 -0.02 -7.06
C TYR A 101 10.13 0.52 -8.33
N TYR A 102 9.28 1.54 -8.23
CA TYR A 102 8.53 2.13 -9.35
C TYR A 102 9.40 2.53 -10.55
N ASP A 103 10.64 2.90 -10.30
CA ASP A 103 11.58 3.30 -11.35
C ASP A 103 11.92 2.13 -12.29
N LYS A 104 11.80 0.88 -11.82
CA LYS A 104 11.93 -0.33 -12.64
C LYS A 104 10.68 -0.52 -13.51
N TYR A 105 10.89 -0.81 -14.79
CA TYR A 105 9.82 -0.98 -15.79
C TYR A 105 8.72 -1.96 -15.36
N ILE A 106 9.08 -3.12 -14.80
CA ILE A 106 8.13 -4.15 -14.39
C ILE A 106 7.15 -3.63 -13.33
N PHE A 107 7.66 -2.99 -12.28
CA PHE A 107 6.83 -2.47 -11.18
C PHE A 107 5.98 -1.30 -11.64
N ARG A 108 6.47 -0.52 -12.59
CA ARG A 108 5.69 0.56 -13.20
C ARG A 108 4.49 0.05 -13.98
N VAL A 109 4.69 -0.98 -14.81
CA VAL A 109 3.60 -1.61 -15.56
C VAL A 109 2.58 -2.23 -14.60
N TRP A 110 3.05 -2.90 -13.55
CA TRP A 110 2.21 -3.42 -12.48
C TRP A 110 1.39 -2.34 -11.78
N ALA A 111 2.02 -1.21 -11.42
CA ALA A 111 1.33 -0.08 -10.84
C ALA A 111 0.27 0.47 -11.79
N CYS A 112 0.60 0.60 -13.07
CA CYS A 112 -0.28 1.08 -14.12
C CYS A 112 -1.55 0.22 -14.28
N TYR A 113 -1.43 -1.11 -14.18
CA TYR A 113 -2.58 -2.02 -14.21
C TYR A 113 -3.37 -2.08 -12.90
N GLY A 114 -2.67 -2.06 -11.75
CA GLY A 114 -3.32 -2.07 -10.44
C GLY A 114 -3.99 -0.75 -10.07
N TYR A 115 -3.51 0.35 -10.65
CA TYR A 115 -3.90 1.72 -10.35
C TYR A 115 -4.12 2.49 -11.65
N PRO A 116 -5.28 2.32 -12.31
CA PRO A 116 -5.54 2.87 -13.63
C PRO A 116 -5.44 4.41 -13.67
N TYR A 117 -5.67 5.09 -12.54
CA TYR A 117 -5.49 6.55 -12.43
C TYR A 117 -4.03 7.01 -12.61
N LEU A 118 -3.03 6.13 -12.48
CA LEU A 118 -1.63 6.44 -12.78
C LEU A 118 -1.32 6.45 -14.28
N SER A 119 -2.18 5.85 -15.11
CA SER A 119 -2.00 5.77 -16.56
C SER A 119 -2.50 7.01 -17.31
N THR A 120 -3.26 7.88 -16.63
CA THR A 120 -3.95 9.04 -17.21
C THR A 120 -3.34 10.38 -16.80
N VAL A 121 -2.20 10.38 -16.09
CA VAL A 121 -1.46 11.60 -15.72
C VAL A 121 -0.29 11.82 -16.68
#